data_AF-A0A949J1P9-F1
#
_entry.id   AF-A0A949J1P9-F1
#
_cell.length_a   1.000
_cell.length_b   1.000
_cell.length_c   1.000
_cell.angle_alpha   90.00
_cell.angle_beta   90.00
_cell.angle_gamma   90.00
#
_symmetry.space_group_name_H-M   'P 1'
#
loop_
_entity.id
_entity.type
_entity.pdbx_description
1 polymer ?
#
loop_
_entity_poly.entity_id
_entity_poly.type
_entity_poly.pdbx_seq_one_letter_code
_entity_poly.pdbx_strand_id
1 'polypeptide(L)'
;MPLASNAHGHARNPGTDLNLDWIDGLQVNFSAVQRRTSSLLGRRTVKKEWQAAWLLKALSCIDLTTLSGDDTPGRVKRLCAKARRPLRNDLVEALGIENLNLATGAVCVYHEMVP
;
A
#
# COMPACT_ATOMS: atom_id res chain seq x y z
N MET A 1 -9.44 -33.50 -7.07
CA MET A 1 -8.97 -32.11 -6.86
C MET A 1 -7.46 -32.15 -6.72
N PRO A 2 -6.68 -31.74 -7.72
CA PRO A 2 -5.24 -31.73 -7.58
C PRO A 2 -4.83 -30.54 -6.71
N LEU A 3 -4.01 -30.83 -5.69
CA LEU A 3 -3.35 -29.88 -4.81
C LEU A 3 -2.53 -28.89 -5.65
N ALA A 4 -2.76 -27.60 -5.44
CA ALA A 4 -1.94 -26.54 -6.03
C ALA A 4 -0.47 -26.74 -5.62
N SER A 5 0.42 -26.65 -6.60
CA SER A 5 1.86 -26.84 -6.45
C SER A 5 2.44 -25.86 -5.42
N ASN A 6 3.09 -26.39 -4.38
CA ASN A 6 3.96 -25.65 -3.45
C ASN A 6 5.23 -25.17 -4.19
N ALA A 7 5.11 -24.14 -5.03
CA ALA A 7 6.23 -23.63 -5.83
C ALA A 7 6.84 -22.34 -5.27
N HIS A 8 6.90 -22.20 -3.94
CA HIS A 8 7.74 -21.15 -3.32
C HIS A 8 8.92 -21.85 -2.64
N GLY A 9 10.10 -21.79 -3.26
CA GLY A 9 11.33 -22.49 -2.83
C GLY A 9 11.94 -22.02 -1.49
N HIS A 10 11.14 -21.44 -0.60
CA HIS A 10 11.57 -20.94 0.70
C HIS A 10 10.76 -21.58 1.82
N ALA A 11 11.44 -22.00 2.89
CA ALA A 11 10.80 -22.49 4.10
C ALA A 11 9.88 -21.41 4.69
N ARG A 12 8.65 -21.79 5.09
CA ARG A 12 7.73 -20.89 5.79
C ARG A 12 8.34 -20.45 7.12
N ASN A 13 7.93 -19.28 7.61
CA ASN A 13 8.26 -18.85 8.97
C ASN A 13 7.74 -19.92 9.95
N PRO A 14 8.60 -20.56 10.76
CA PRO A 14 8.19 -21.61 11.68
C PRO A 14 7.27 -21.11 12.80
N GLY A 15 7.19 -19.79 13.01
CA GLY A 15 6.46 -19.18 14.11
C GLY A 15 7.17 -19.37 15.45
N THR A 16 6.61 -18.76 16.50
CA THR A 16 7.01 -18.97 17.90
C THR A 16 5.75 -19.03 18.74
N ASP A 17 5.84 -19.59 19.95
CA ASP A 17 4.75 -19.48 20.91
C ASP A 17 4.48 -18.01 21.27
N LEU A 18 3.23 -17.71 21.62
CA LEU A 18 2.83 -16.37 22.05
C LEU A 18 3.53 -16.02 23.37
N ASN A 19 4.34 -14.97 23.35
CA ASN A 19 4.96 -14.41 24.54
C ASN A 19 4.37 -13.03 24.84
N LEU A 20 3.57 -12.92 25.89
CA LEU A 20 2.93 -11.67 26.30
C LEU A 20 3.90 -10.69 26.97
N ASP A 21 5.02 -11.17 27.54
CA ASP A 21 6.03 -10.30 28.15
C ASP A 21 6.59 -9.30 27.14
N TRP A 22 6.62 -9.67 25.86
CA TRP A 22 7.03 -8.76 24.77
C TRP A 22 6.05 -7.61 24.60
N ILE A 23 4.74 -7.87 24.74
CA ILE A 23 3.70 -6.84 24.63
C ILE A 23 3.71 -5.99 25.88
N ASP A 24 3.74 -6.62 27.05
CA ASP A 24 3.70 -5.94 28.36
C ASP A 24 4.96 -5.09 28.60
N GLY A 25 6.09 -5.50 28.02
CA GLY A 25 7.36 -4.77 28.06
C GLY A 25 7.44 -3.59 27.08
N LEU A 26 6.48 -3.42 26.15
CA LEU A 26 6.51 -2.31 25.20
C LEU A 26 6.25 -0.98 25.92
N GLN A 27 7.24 -0.09 25.87
CA GLN A 27 7.11 1.27 26.37
C GLN A 27 7.07 2.25 25.20
N VAL A 28 6.01 3.05 25.14
CA VAL A 28 5.87 4.13 24.14
C VAL A 28 5.96 5.47 24.84
N ASN A 29 6.83 6.35 24.35
CA ASN A 29 6.86 7.74 24.82
C ASN A 29 5.65 8.50 24.27
N PHE A 30 4.55 8.45 25.00
CA PHE A 30 3.29 9.08 24.62
C PHE A 30 3.45 10.57 24.31
N SER A 31 4.22 11.30 25.12
CA SER A 31 4.44 12.74 24.91
C SER A 31 5.15 13.04 23.59
N ALA A 32 6.12 12.21 23.19
CA ALA A 32 6.86 12.36 21.94
C ALA A 32 5.98 12.03 20.74
N VAL A 33 5.17 10.96 20.84
CA VAL A 33 4.17 10.60 19.83
C VAL A 33 3.20 11.77 19.63
N GLN A 34 2.62 12.28 20.72
CA GLN A 34 1.64 13.35 20.67
C GLN A 34 2.21 14.65 20.08
N ARG A 35 3.42 15.06 20.46
CA ARG A 35 4.09 16.22 19.82
C ARG A 35 4.32 16.00 18.33
N ARG A 36 4.77 14.81 17.94
CA ARG A 36 5.04 14.50 16.54
C ARG A 36 3.75 14.50 15.73
N THR A 37 2.69 13.85 16.19
CA THR A 37 1.39 13.82 15.50
C THR A 37 0.79 15.20 15.36
N SER A 38 0.81 16.02 16.42
CA SER A 38 0.33 17.41 16.35
C SER A 38 1.10 18.24 15.33
N SER A 39 2.42 18.03 15.20
CA SER A 39 3.22 18.75 14.20
C SER A 39 2.86 18.40 12.75
N LEU A 40 2.27 17.22 12.49
CA LEU A 40 1.91 16.80 11.13
C LEU A 40 0.80 17.68 10.55
N LEU A 41 -0.18 18.06 11.37
CA LEU A 41 -1.34 18.87 10.96
C LEU A 41 -0.95 20.32 10.63
N GLY A 42 0.09 20.84 11.29
CA GLY A 42 0.59 22.20 11.06
C GLY A 42 1.51 22.36 9.84
N ARG A 43 1.84 21.26 9.13
CA ARG A 43 2.72 21.32 7.96
C ARG A 43 2.03 22.05 6.82
N ARG A 44 2.79 22.96 6.19
CA ARG A 44 2.28 23.80 5.10
C ARG A 44 1.71 22.95 3.99
N THR A 45 0.45 23.20 3.65
CA THR A 45 -0.21 22.55 2.52
C THR A 45 0.40 23.02 1.20
N VAL A 46 0.55 22.09 0.27
CA VAL A 46 0.93 22.39 -1.12
C VAL A 46 -0.17 23.23 -1.76
N LYS A 47 0.16 24.30 -2.51
CA LYS A 47 -0.83 25.23 -3.05
C LYS A 47 -1.29 24.85 -4.46
N LYS A 48 -2.59 25.00 -4.75
CA LYS A 48 -3.20 25.00 -6.10
C LYS A 48 -2.60 23.98 -7.08
N GLU A 49 -2.00 24.42 -8.18
CA GLU A 49 -1.50 23.54 -9.25
C GLU A 49 -0.48 22.49 -8.76
N TRP A 50 0.26 22.80 -7.70
CA TRP A 50 1.20 21.85 -7.12
C TRP A 50 0.51 20.70 -6.39
N GLN A 51 -0.74 20.86 -5.92
CA GLN A 51 -1.48 19.79 -5.26
C GLN A 51 -1.70 18.61 -6.20
N ALA A 52 -2.13 18.90 -7.44
CA ALA A 52 -2.32 17.87 -8.46
C ALA A 52 -0.99 17.15 -8.74
N ALA A 53 0.09 17.89 -8.99
CA ALA A 53 1.41 17.30 -9.23
C ALA A 53 1.88 16.41 -8.07
N TRP A 54 1.68 16.83 -6.81
CA TRP A 54 2.04 16.04 -5.64
C TRP A 54 1.17 14.80 -5.46
N LEU A 55 -0.13 14.87 -5.77
CA LEU A 55 -1.01 13.71 -5.74
C LEU A 55 -0.63 12.70 -6.84
N LEU A 56 -0.30 13.17 -8.04
CA LEU A 56 0.23 12.32 -9.11
C LEU A 56 1.55 11.65 -8.68
N LYS A 57 2.45 12.40 -8.02
CA LYS A 57 3.68 11.83 -7.48
C LYS A 57 3.40 10.80 -6.39
N ALA A 58 2.45 11.06 -5.50
CA ALA A 58 2.04 10.14 -4.46
C ALA A 58 1.54 8.82 -5.05
N LEU A 59 0.72 8.86 -6.11
CA LEU A 59 0.28 7.65 -6.82
C LEU A 59 1.47 6.81 -7.29
N SER A 60 2.51 7.42 -7.89
CA SER A 60 3.73 6.70 -8.32
C SER A 60 4.54 6.07 -7.20
N CYS A 61 4.30 6.47 -5.95
CA CYS A 61 5.03 6.02 -4.77
C CYS A 61 4.19 5.14 -3.84
N ILE A 62 2.92 4.87 -4.19
CA ILE A 62 2.03 4.04 -3.36
C ILE A 62 2.19 2.57 -3.73
N ASP A 63 2.30 1.73 -2.72
CA ASP A 63 2.05 0.30 -2.83
C ASP A 63 0.55 0.07 -2.64
N LEU A 64 -0.15 -0.23 -3.74
CA LEU A 64 -1.59 -0.41 -3.70
C LEU A 64 -1.89 -1.75 -2.99
N THR A 65 -2.40 -1.64 -1.77
CA THR A 65 -2.40 -2.76 -0.81
C THR A 65 -3.78 -3.37 -0.66
N THR A 66 -3.84 -4.70 -0.63
CA THR A 66 -4.93 -5.46 0.01
C THR A 66 -4.33 -6.57 0.86
N LEU A 67 -4.62 -6.55 2.15
CA LEU A 67 -4.22 -7.58 3.11
C LEU A 67 -5.47 -8.05 3.85
N SER A 68 -6.54 -8.35 3.09
CA SER A 68 -7.79 -8.82 3.65
C SER A 68 -7.81 -10.34 3.70
N GLY A 69 -8.28 -10.91 4.82
CA GLY A 69 -8.37 -12.36 4.98
C GLY A 69 -9.38 -13.02 4.03
N ASP A 70 -10.28 -12.25 3.43
CA ASP A 70 -11.27 -12.71 2.44
C ASP A 70 -10.89 -12.36 0.99
N ASP A 71 -9.61 -12.06 0.74
CA ASP A 71 -9.14 -11.75 -0.61
C ASP A 71 -9.31 -12.95 -1.55
N THR A 72 -9.73 -12.65 -2.78
CA THR A 72 -9.91 -13.65 -3.84
C THR A 72 -8.98 -13.30 -5.01
N PRO A 73 -8.57 -14.29 -5.85
CA PRO A 73 -7.79 -14.01 -7.04
C PRO A 73 -8.44 -12.95 -7.95
N GLY A 74 -9.78 -12.94 -8.03
CA GLY A 74 -10.52 -11.93 -8.79
C GLY A 74 -10.40 -10.52 -8.20
N ARG A 75 -10.39 -10.37 -6.87
CA ARG A 75 -10.20 -9.07 -6.21
C ARG A 75 -8.77 -8.56 -6.40
N VAL A 76 -7.77 -9.43 -6.23
CA VAL A 76 -6.35 -9.10 -6.49
C VAL A 76 -6.15 -8.72 -7.95
N LYS A 77 -6.75 -9.44 -8.91
CA LYS A 77 -6.70 -9.08 -10.34
C LYS A 77 -7.26 -7.68 -10.62
N ARG A 78 -8.36 -7.29 -9.96
CA ARG A 78 -8.92 -5.93 -10.06
C ARG A 78 -8.02 -4.89 -9.41
N LEU A 79 -7.40 -5.21 -8.28
CA LEU A 79 -6.41 -4.35 -7.63
C LEU A 79 -5.22 -4.09 -8.57
N CYS A 80 -4.66 -5.13 -9.19
CA CYS A 80 -3.60 -5.00 -10.17
C CYS A 80 -4.03 -4.18 -11.40
N ALA A 81 -5.28 -4.31 -11.85
CA ALA A 81 -5.82 -3.47 -12.92
C ALA A 81 -5.87 -1.98 -12.51
N LYS A 82 -6.26 -1.68 -11.27
CA LYS A 82 -6.26 -0.32 -10.70
C LYS A 82 -4.84 0.21 -10.49
N ALA A 83 -3.89 -0.63 -10.08
CA ALA A 83 -2.48 -0.27 -9.97
C ALA A 83 -1.88 0.17 -11.31
N ARG A 84 -2.23 -0.54 -12.40
CA ARG A 84 -1.80 -0.18 -13.77
C ARG A 84 -2.48 1.06 -14.33
N ARG A 85 -3.70 1.37 -13.89
CA ARG A 85 -4.48 2.55 -14.34
C ARG A 85 -5.11 3.22 -13.11
N PRO A 86 -4.32 3.97 -12.32
CA PRO A 86 -4.78 4.50 -11.03
C PRO A 86 -5.70 5.72 -11.17
N LEU A 87 -5.76 6.33 -12.36
CA LEU A 87 -6.61 7.47 -12.70
C LEU A 87 -7.59 7.09 -13.81
N ARG A 88 -8.76 7.74 -13.78
CA ARG A 88 -9.72 7.67 -14.89
C ARG A 88 -9.19 8.47 -16.09
N ASN A 89 -9.56 8.06 -17.29
CA ASN A 89 -9.08 8.67 -18.53
C ASN A 89 -9.45 10.15 -18.66
N ASP A 90 -10.64 10.55 -18.19
CA ASP A 90 -11.08 11.96 -18.22
C ASP A 90 -10.20 12.87 -17.35
N LEU A 91 -9.66 12.35 -16.25
CA LEU A 91 -8.69 13.08 -15.41
C LEU A 91 -7.30 13.12 -16.04
N VAL A 92 -6.90 12.07 -16.74
CA VAL A 92 -5.61 12.03 -17.47
C VAL A 92 -5.61 13.10 -18.56
N GLU A 93 -6.69 13.20 -19.33
CA GLU A 93 -6.89 14.20 -20.38
C GLU A 93 -6.97 15.63 -19.81
N ALA A 94 -7.81 15.83 -18.79
CA ALA A 94 -7.97 17.15 -18.16
C ALA A 94 -6.68 17.70 -17.53
N LEU A 95 -5.73 16.82 -17.16
CA LEU A 95 -4.43 17.18 -16.61
C LEU A 95 -3.31 17.24 -17.65
N GLY A 96 -3.53 16.78 -18.89
CA GLY A 96 -2.52 16.74 -19.96
C GLY A 96 -1.31 15.86 -19.63
N ILE A 97 -1.56 14.72 -18.98
CA ILE A 97 -0.52 13.81 -18.47
C ILE A 97 -0.46 12.46 -19.18
N GLU A 98 -1.00 12.36 -20.40
CA GLU A 98 -1.07 11.14 -21.20
C GLU A 98 0.31 10.48 -21.35
N ASN A 99 1.34 11.32 -21.52
CA ASN A 99 2.73 10.87 -21.70
C ASN A 99 3.42 10.39 -20.42
N LEU A 100 2.82 10.61 -19.23
CA LEU A 100 3.43 10.17 -17.96
C LEU A 100 3.32 8.66 -17.73
N ASN A 101 2.41 7.96 -18.43
CA ASN A 101 2.17 6.52 -18.26
C ASN A 101 2.08 6.09 -16.78
N LEU A 102 1.31 6.85 -15.98
CA LEU A 102 1.29 6.72 -14.53
C LEU A 102 0.75 5.35 -14.07
N ALA A 103 1.52 4.68 -13.22
CA ALA A 103 1.12 3.50 -12.46
C ALA A 103 1.47 3.68 -10.97
N THR A 104 0.94 2.82 -10.11
CA THR A 104 1.39 2.76 -8.71
C THR A 104 2.79 2.16 -8.58
N GLY A 105 3.46 2.38 -7.46
CA GLY A 105 4.82 1.88 -7.21
C GLY A 105 4.87 0.35 -7.15
N ALA A 106 3.93 -0.24 -6.44
CA ALA A 106 3.75 -1.70 -6.39
C ALA A 106 2.30 -2.09 -6.07
N VAL A 107 2.09 -3.39 -5.93
CA VAL A 107 0.90 -4.00 -5.34
C VAL A 107 1.35 -4.85 -4.15
N CYS A 108 0.75 -4.62 -2.98
CA CYS A 108 1.06 -5.39 -1.78
C CYS A 108 -0.13 -6.30 -1.44
N VAL A 109 0.14 -7.61 -1.39
CA VAL A 109 -0.85 -8.67 -1.13
C VAL A 109 -0.27 -9.72 -0.21
N TYR A 110 -1.14 -10.54 0.40
CA TYR A 110 -0.70 -11.74 1.08
C TYR A 110 0.04 -12.68 0.11
N HIS A 111 1.01 -13.43 0.65
CA HIS A 111 1.90 -14.28 -0.13
C HIS A 111 1.17 -15.31 -1.00
N GLU A 112 0.00 -15.79 -0.55
CA GLU A 112 -0.82 -16.77 -1.28
C GLU A 112 -1.37 -16.22 -2.61
N MET A 113 -1.39 -14.90 -2.74
CA MET A 113 -1.85 -14.19 -3.94
C MET A 113 -0.70 -13.86 -4.91
N VAL A 114 0.54 -14.21 -4.55
CA VAL A 114 1.72 -14.09 -5.42
C VAL A 114 1.98 -15.47 -6.04
N PRO A 115 1.71 -15.66 -7.35
CA PRO A 115 1.87 -16.95 -8.01
C PRO A 115 3.33 -17.40 -8.15
#